data_AF-A0A9D8ZAF6-F1
#
_entry.id   AF-A0A9D8ZAF6-F1
#
_cell.length_a   1.000
_cell.length_b   1.000
_cell.length_c   1.000
_cell.angle_alpha   90.00
_cell.angle_beta   90.00
_cell.angle_gamma   90.00
#
_symmetry.space_group_name_H-M   'P 1'
#
loop_
_entity.id
_entity.type
_entity.pdbx_description
1 polymer ?
#
loop_
_entity_poly.entity_id
_entity_poly.type
_entity_poly.pdbx_seq_one_letter_code
_entity_poly.pdbx_strand_id
1 'polypeptide(L)'
;MGAAKQTNLFNDMKSDPSGYSAKDIEVLEGLEPVRKRPGMYIGGTDERAYHHLFAEILDNSMDEAVAGFATRIEVHVRADGYVEVIDNGRGIPVG
;
A
#
# COMPACT_ATOMS: atom_id res chain seq x y z
N MET A 1 -7.52 6.95 -56.27
CA MET A 1 -7.97 6.49 -54.93
C MET A 1 -7.20 5.21 -54.60
N GLY A 2 -6.04 5.33 -53.95
CA GLY A 2 -5.23 4.19 -53.53
C GLY A 2 -5.50 3.92 -52.05
N ALA A 3 -6.09 2.76 -51.74
CA ALA A 3 -6.39 2.37 -50.36
C ALA A 3 -5.08 2.20 -49.56
N ALA A 4 -4.96 2.93 -48.46
CA ALA A 4 -3.87 2.76 -47.50
C ALA A 4 -3.99 1.37 -46.86
N LYS A 5 -2.98 0.51 -47.06
CA LYS A 5 -2.81 -0.73 -46.30
C LYS A 5 -2.64 -0.35 -44.82
N GLN A 6 -3.63 -0.67 -44.00
CA GLN A 6 -3.47 -0.69 -42.55
C GLN A 6 -2.43 -1.77 -42.21
N THR A 7 -1.23 -1.34 -41.87
CA THR A 7 -0.20 -2.22 -41.34
C THR A 7 -0.64 -2.61 -39.93
N ASN A 8 -1.06 -3.86 -39.75
CA ASN A 8 -1.35 -4.42 -38.42
C ASN A 8 -0.04 -4.45 -37.61
N LEU A 9 0.18 -3.41 -36.79
CA LEU A 9 1.36 -3.22 -35.93
C LEU A 9 1.68 -4.42 -35.02
N PHE A 10 0.70 -5.28 -34.75
CA PHE A 10 0.82 -6.41 -33.84
C PHE A 10 1.19 -7.73 -34.51
N ASN A 11 1.33 -7.77 -35.84
CA ASN A 11 1.51 -9.03 -36.56
C ASN A 11 2.95 -9.57 -36.57
N ASP A 12 3.92 -8.77 -36.09
CA ASP A 12 5.36 -9.09 -36.08
C ASP A 12 5.93 -9.35 -34.67
N MET A 13 5.09 -9.67 -33.67
CA MET A 13 5.61 -10.21 -32.42
C MET A 13 6.11 -11.63 -32.66
N LYS A 14 7.39 -11.76 -33.02
CA LYS A 14 8.13 -13.03 -32.94
C LYS A 14 7.95 -13.59 -31.52
N SER A 15 7.58 -14.86 -31.42
CA SER A 15 7.58 -15.59 -30.15
C SER A 15 8.98 -15.50 -29.53
N ASP A 16 9.08 -14.90 -28.35
CA ASP A 16 10.34 -14.79 -27.63
C ASP A 16 10.87 -16.19 -27.29
N PRO A 17 12.08 -16.59 -27.74
CA PRO A 17 12.64 -17.92 -27.44
C PRO A 17 12.86 -18.17 -25.94
N SER A 18 12.73 -17.15 -25.10
CA SER A 18 12.80 -17.24 -23.63
C SER A 18 11.61 -17.96 -22.98
N GLY A 19 10.52 -18.21 -23.74
CA GLY A 19 9.30 -18.82 -23.21
C GLY A 19 8.43 -17.89 -22.35
N TYR A 20 8.81 -16.61 -22.24
CA TYR A 20 8.03 -15.59 -21.55
C TYR A 20 6.67 -15.35 -22.25
N SER A 21 5.61 -15.39 -21.47
CA SER A 21 4.22 -15.37 -21.94
C SER A 21 3.33 -14.55 -21.01
N ALA A 22 2.07 -14.36 -21.39
CA ALA A 22 1.09 -13.69 -20.54
C ALA A 22 0.88 -14.38 -19.17
N LYS A 23 1.22 -15.67 -19.03
CA LYS A 23 1.13 -16.41 -17.77
C LYS A 23 2.20 -16.01 -16.74
N ASP A 24 3.26 -15.35 -17.21
CA ASP A 24 4.39 -14.90 -16.38
C ASP A 24 4.15 -13.49 -15.81
N ILE A 25 3.04 -12.84 -16.18
CA ILE A 25 2.59 -11.59 -15.60
C ILE A 25 1.67 -11.87 -14.41
N GLU A 26 2.09 -11.43 -13.24
CA GLU A 26 1.32 -11.52 -12.01
C GLU A 26 0.72 -10.14 -11.67
N VAL A 27 -0.59 -10.13 -11.41
CA VAL A 27 -1.29 -8.97 -10.82
C VAL A 27 -1.54 -9.29 -9.36
N LEU A 28 -1.02 -8.45 -8.47
CA LEU A 28 -1.17 -8.58 -7.02
C LEU A 28 -2.36 -7.74 -6.56
N GLU A 29 -3.31 -8.34 -5.84
CA GLU A 29 -4.57 -7.69 -5.46
C GLU A 29 -4.58 -7.24 -3.99
N GLY A 30 -5.43 -6.25 -3.68
CA GLY A 30 -5.59 -5.75 -2.32
C GLY A 30 -4.28 -5.32 -1.67
N LEU A 31 -3.92 -5.96 -0.56
CA LEU A 31 -2.70 -5.67 0.21
C LEU A 31 -1.52 -6.59 -0.15
N GLU A 32 -1.65 -7.47 -1.14
CA GLU A 32 -0.54 -8.32 -1.58
C GLU A 32 0.69 -7.53 -2.06
N PRO A 33 0.56 -6.44 -2.86
CA PRO A 33 1.72 -5.64 -3.23
C PRO A 33 2.46 -5.07 -2.02
N VAL A 34 1.71 -4.64 -0.99
CA VAL A 34 2.26 -4.08 0.27
C VAL A 34 3.08 -5.11 1.01
N ARG A 35 2.55 -6.33 1.16
CA ARG A 35 3.25 -7.43 1.84
C ARG A 35 4.45 -7.94 1.05
N LYS A 36 4.35 -7.96 -0.29
CA LYS A 36 5.43 -8.44 -1.16
C LYS A 36 6.59 -7.45 -1.23
N ARG A 37 6.30 -6.14 -1.16
CA ARG A 37 7.28 -5.05 -1.31
C ARG A 37 7.13 -3.99 -0.22
N PRO A 38 7.29 -4.34 1.07
CA PRO A 38 7.04 -3.42 2.19
C PRO A 38 7.94 -2.18 2.16
N GLY A 39 9.16 -2.30 1.60
CA GLY A 39 10.08 -1.17 1.45
C GLY A 39 9.51 0.03 0.69
N MET A 40 8.58 -0.22 -0.24
CA MET A 40 7.92 0.85 -1.00
C MET A 40 6.87 1.61 -0.18
N TYR A 41 6.35 1.00 0.89
CA TYR A 41 5.22 1.53 1.68
C TYR A 41 5.65 2.01 3.05
N ILE A 42 6.47 1.23 3.76
CA ILE A 42 6.89 1.51 5.15
C ILE A 42 8.40 1.69 5.27
N GLY A 43 9.11 1.86 4.16
CA GLY A 43 10.55 2.13 4.13
C GLY A 43 11.47 0.93 4.41
N GLY A 44 10.93 -0.23 4.81
CA GLY A 44 11.73 -1.43 5.00
C GLY A 44 11.03 -2.51 5.82
N THR A 45 11.83 -3.32 6.52
CA THR A 45 11.39 -4.32 7.52
C THR A 45 12.32 -4.33 8.73
N ASP A 46 13.03 -3.23 8.94
CA ASP A 46 13.90 -3.02 10.09
C ASP A 46 13.15 -2.31 11.22
N GLU A 47 13.85 -2.03 12.32
CA GLU A 47 13.28 -1.35 13.48
C GLU A 47 12.66 0.01 13.13
N ARG A 48 13.23 0.76 12.18
CA ARG A 48 12.69 2.06 11.77
C ARG A 48 11.36 1.89 11.05
N ALA A 49 11.27 0.91 10.15
CA ALA A 49 10.02 0.57 9.46
C ALA A 49 8.92 0.14 10.45
N TYR A 50 9.28 -0.56 11.53
CA TYR A 50 8.31 -0.93 12.57
C TYR A 50 7.82 0.27 13.38
N HIS A 51 8.69 1.22 13.71
CA HIS A 51 8.25 2.47 14.33
C HIS A 51 7.42 3.34 13.38
N HIS A 52 7.67 3.25 12.07
CA HIS A 52 6.86 3.92 11.06
C HIS A 52 5.42 3.38 11.03
N LEU A 53 5.21 2.07 11.17
CA LEU A 53 3.85 1.51 11.32
C LEU A 53 3.10 2.11 12.52
N PHE A 54 3.78 2.32 13.64
CA PHE A 54 3.19 3.00 14.80
C PHE A 54 2.91 4.48 14.51
N ALA A 55 3.85 5.18 13.87
CA ALA A 55 3.70 6.59 13.51
C ALA A 55 2.48 6.81 12.61
N GLU A 56 2.24 5.95 11.61
CA GLU A 56 1.08 6.05 10.73
C GLU A 56 -0.27 5.97 11.48
N ILE A 57 -0.37 5.14 12.53
CA ILE A 57 -1.59 5.09 13.34
C ILE A 57 -1.70 6.33 14.24
N LEU A 58 -0.58 6.76 14.84
CA LEU A 58 -0.54 7.97 15.65
C LEU A 58 -0.90 9.22 14.84
N ASP A 59 -0.44 9.32 13.60
CA ASP A 59 -0.69 10.45 12.71
C ASP A 59 -2.19 10.58 12.39
N ASN A 60 -2.90 9.46 12.16
CA ASN A 60 -4.36 9.49 12.01
C ASN A 60 -5.08 10.03 13.27
N SER A 61 -4.62 9.65 14.47
CA SER A 61 -5.15 10.21 15.72
C SER A 61 -4.79 11.69 15.90
N MET A 62 -3.59 12.10 15.46
CA MET A 62 -3.15 13.49 15.48
C MET A 62 -3.97 14.36 14.52
N ASP A 63 -4.38 13.85 13.37
CA ASP A 63 -5.27 14.56 12.44
C ASP A 63 -6.62 14.90 13.09
N GLU A 64 -7.20 14.00 13.88
CA GLU A 64 -8.41 14.28 14.67
C GLU A 64 -8.17 15.38 15.72
N ALA A 65 -7.00 15.40 16.35
CA ALA A 65 -6.63 16.42 17.32
C ALA A 65 -6.42 17.80 16.66
N VAL A 66 -5.71 17.84 15.53
CA VAL A 66 -5.48 19.06 14.74
C VAL A 66 -6.80 19.63 14.20
N ALA A 67 -7.73 18.77 13.82
CA ALA A 67 -9.07 19.15 13.41
C ALA A 67 -9.98 19.56 14.58
N GLY A 68 -9.53 19.44 15.83
CA GLY A 68 -10.26 19.85 17.04
C GLY A 68 -11.31 18.85 17.52
N PHE A 69 -11.28 17.60 17.01
CA PHE A 69 -12.21 16.55 17.39
C PHE A 69 -11.68 15.63 18.50
N ALA A 70 -10.36 15.44 18.59
CA ALA A 70 -9.73 14.71 19.69
C ALA A 70 -9.04 15.67 20.67
N THR A 71 -9.07 15.32 21.95
CA THR A 71 -8.39 16.05 23.04
C THR A 71 -7.43 15.18 23.84
N ARG A 72 -7.51 13.85 23.65
CA ARG A 72 -6.65 12.88 24.32
C ARG A 72 -6.28 11.78 23.34
N ILE A 73 -4.99 11.47 23.29
CA ILE A 73 -4.43 10.30 22.62
C ILE A 73 -3.64 9.52 23.67
N GLU A 74 -3.87 8.22 23.77
CA GLU A 74 -3.20 7.31 24.67
C GLU A 74 -2.39 6.30 23.87
N VAL A 75 -1.15 6.05 24.31
CA VAL A 75 -0.27 5.05 23.69
C VAL A 75 0.15 4.04 24.74
N HIS A 76 -0.11 2.76 24.46
CA HIS A 76 0.25 1.65 25.34
C HIS A 76 1.18 0.68 24.62
N VAL A 77 2.39 0.49 25.16
CA VAL A 77 3.25 -0.62 24.77
C VAL A 77 2.94 -1.79 25.69
N ARG A 78 2.43 -2.88 25.11
CA ARG A 78 1.97 -4.04 25.86
C ARG A 78 3.07 -5.10 25.95
N ALA A 79 3.04 -5.89 27.02
CA ALA A 79 4.05 -6.93 27.28
C ALA A 79 4.02 -8.08 26.26
N ASP A 80 2.94 -8.23 25.49
CA ASP A 80 2.77 -9.20 24.41
C ASP A 80 3.36 -8.72 23.07
N GLY A 81 4.03 -7.57 23.05
CA GLY A 81 4.70 -7.02 21.86
C GLY A 81 3.79 -6.18 20.96
N TYR A 82 2.57 -5.88 21.40
CA TYR A 82 1.65 -4.99 20.69
C TYR A 82 1.83 -3.53 21.15
N VAL A 83 1.54 -2.60 20.25
CA VAL A 83 1.38 -1.18 20.55
C VAL A 83 -0.06 -0.80 20.22
N GLU A 84 -0.72 -0.13 21.16
CA GLU A 84 -2.09 0.35 21.02
C GLU A 84 -2.11 1.88 21.03
N VAL A 85 -2.83 2.47 20.09
CA VAL A 85 -3.09 3.92 20.00
C VAL A 85 -4.59 4.11 20.12
N ILE A 86 -5.01 4.92 21.10
CA ILE A 86 -6.42 5.20 21.36
C ILE A 86 -6.60 6.71 21.33
N ASP A 87 -7.55 7.20 20.53
CA ASP A 87 -8.00 8.59 20.57
C ASP A 87 -9.48 8.69 20.91
N ASN A 88 -9.90 9.90 21.28
CA ASN A 88 -11.30 10.24 21.50
C ASN A 88 -11.89 11.13 20.40
N GLY A 89 -11.38 11.00 19.16
CA GLY A 89 -11.87 11.71 17.98
C GLY A 89 -13.21 11.18 17.49
N ARG A 90 -13.55 11.47 16.24
CA ARG A 90 -14.84 11.06 15.65
C ARG A 90 -14.95 9.54 15.42
N GLY A 91 -13.81 8.87 15.32
CA GLY A 91 -13.70 7.47 14.94
C GLY A 91 -13.80 7.26 13.43
N ILE A 92 -13.33 6.09 12.98
CA ILE A 92 -13.40 5.67 11.57
C ILE A 92 -14.88 5.47 11.18
N PRO A 93 -15.35 5.96 10.02
CA PRO A 93 -16.71 5.71 9.53
C PRO A 93 -17.00 4.22 9.35
N VAL A 94 -18.19 3.78 9.81
CA VAL A 94 -18.60 2.34 9.80
C VAL A 94 -19.81 2.05 8.92
N GLY A 95 -20.25 3.03 8.11
CA GLY A 95 -21.44 2.96 7.26
C GLY A 95 -21.19 2.42 5.87
#